data_AF-A0A699VQZ8-F1
#
_entry.id   AF-A0A699VQZ8-F1
#
_cell.length_a   1.000
_cell.length_b   1.000
_cell.length_c   1.000
_cell.angle_alpha   90.00
_cell.angle_beta   90.00
_cell.angle_gamma   90.00
#
_symmetry.space_group_name_H-M   'P 1'
#
loop_
_entity.id
_entity.type
_entity.pdbx_description
1 polymer ?
#
loop_
_entity_poly.entity_id
_entity_poly.type
_entity_poly.pdbx_seq_one_letter_code
_entity_poly.pdbx_strand_id
1 'polypeptide(L)'
;MDWLRRHHAVIVCDEKLVRVPFGNETLVFRGAECYIGRESRLTVISCSKVQEYRAKGCHVFLAQISATKEDDKSKGKQVNDVPIVQDFSKVFHENLPGLPPARPVEF
;
A
#
# COMPACT_ATOMS: atom_id res chain seq x y z
N MET A 1 -9.47 -4.59 -4.15
CA MET A 1 -8.89 -5.23 -2.94
C MET A 1 -9.30 -6.70 -2.79
N ASP A 2 -10.47 -7.11 -3.27
CA ASP A 2 -10.99 -8.48 -3.08
C ASP A 2 -10.09 -9.59 -3.63
N TRP A 3 -9.36 -9.34 -4.72
CA TRP A 3 -8.38 -10.29 -5.26
C TRP A 3 -7.24 -10.57 -4.25
N LEU A 4 -6.64 -9.51 -3.68
CA LEU A 4 -5.57 -9.64 -2.70
C LEU A 4 -6.03 -10.43 -1.48
N ARG A 5 -7.24 -10.15 -0.99
CA ARG A 5 -7.85 -10.88 0.12
C ARG A 5 -8.11 -12.35 -0.23
N ARG A 6 -8.68 -12.62 -1.40
CA ARG A 6 -8.98 -13.98 -1.89
C ARG A 6 -7.72 -14.84 -2.02
N HIS A 7 -6.60 -14.23 -2.36
CA HIS A 7 -5.32 -14.90 -2.56
C HIS A 7 -4.36 -14.74 -1.37
N HIS A 8 -4.84 -14.31 -0.20
CA HIS A 8 -4.04 -14.15 1.02
C HIS A 8 -2.75 -13.37 0.78
N ALA A 9 -2.83 -12.32 -0.03
CA ALA A 9 -1.70 -11.50 -0.38
C ALA A 9 -1.20 -10.69 0.83
N VAL A 10 0.11 -10.68 1.05
CA VAL A 10 0.78 -9.89 2.09
C VAL A 10 1.50 -8.72 1.42
N ILE A 11 1.15 -7.51 1.81
CA ILE A 11 1.82 -6.29 1.35
C ILE A 11 2.89 -5.94 2.38
N VAL A 12 4.15 -5.90 1.95
CA VAL A 12 5.31 -5.50 2.76
C VAL A 12 5.72 -4.10 2.29
N CYS A 13 5.22 -3.10 3.01
CA CYS A 13 5.26 -1.70 2.57
C CYS A 13 6.68 -1.12 2.56
N ASP A 14 7.49 -1.45 3.56
CA ASP A 14 8.89 -1.04 3.70
C ASP A 14 9.76 -1.60 2.57
N GLU A 15 9.50 -2.84 2.16
CA GLU A 15 10.22 -3.47 1.04
C GLU A 15 9.57 -3.21 -0.34
N LYS A 16 8.46 -2.45 -0.38
CA LYS A 16 7.67 -2.14 -1.58
C LYS A 16 7.32 -3.40 -2.38
N LEU A 17 6.86 -4.45 -1.72
CA LEU A 17 6.52 -5.72 -2.38
C LEU A 17 5.18 -6.30 -1.93
N VAL A 18 4.64 -7.18 -2.78
CA VAL A 18 3.45 -7.97 -2.52
C VAL A 18 3.82 -9.45 -2.64
N ARG A 19 3.51 -10.24 -1.62
CA ARG A 19 3.71 -11.70 -1.58
C ARG A 19 2.36 -12.37 -1.76
N VAL A 20 2.26 -13.35 -2.63
CA VAL A 20 1.04 -14.13 -2.87
C VAL A 20 1.38 -15.62 -2.78
N PRO A 21 0.82 -16.37 -1.81
CA PRO A 21 0.97 -17.81 -1.76
C PRO A 21 0.45 -18.47 -3.04
N PHE A 22 1.23 -19.40 -3.61
CA PHE A 22 0.85 -20.17 -4.80
C PHE A 22 1.29 -21.62 -4.63
N GLY A 23 0.35 -22.47 -4.18
CA GLY A 23 0.66 -23.85 -3.79
C GLY A 23 1.67 -23.89 -2.63
N ASN A 24 2.80 -24.54 -2.87
CA ASN A 24 3.96 -24.66 -1.99
C ASN A 24 5.02 -23.57 -2.23
N GLU A 25 4.77 -22.63 -3.14
CA GLU A 25 5.66 -21.50 -3.45
C GLU A 25 5.02 -20.16 -3.05
N THR A 26 5.80 -19.08 -3.13
CA THR A 26 5.30 -17.71 -2.93
C THR A 26 5.73 -16.84 -4.09
N LEU A 27 4.76 -16.26 -4.79
CA LEU A 27 5.00 -15.26 -5.82
C LEU A 27 5.33 -13.93 -5.15
N VAL A 28 6.42 -13.28 -5.56
CA VAL A 28 6.84 -11.98 -5.03
C VAL A 28 6.81 -10.95 -6.15
N PHE A 29 5.90 -9.99 -6.02
CA PHE A 29 5.79 -8.85 -6.91
C PHE A 29 6.47 -7.65 -6.25
N ARG A 30 7.58 -7.20 -6.82
CA ARG A 30 8.27 -6.00 -6.33
C ARG A 30 7.76 -4.78 -7.08
N GLY A 31 7.33 -3.76 -6.35
CA GLY A 31 7.00 -2.46 -6.92
C GLY A 31 8.24 -1.86 -7.59
N ALA A 32 8.06 -1.30 -8.78
CA ALA A 32 9.13 -0.58 -9.45
C ALA A 32 9.29 0.80 -8.80
N GLU A 33 10.49 1.14 -8.34
CA GLU A 33 10.82 2.52 -8.04
C GLU A 33 11.02 3.27 -9.36
N CYS A 34 9.97 3.95 -9.82
CA CYS A 34 10.08 4.89 -10.93
C CYS A 34 10.66 6.22 -10.41
N TYR A 35 11.97 6.27 -10.19
CA TYR A 35 12.67 7.55 -10.32
C TYR A 35 12.86 7.77 -11.81
N ILE A 36 12.22 8.82 -12.31
CA ILE A 36 12.36 9.39 -13.65
C ILE A 36 13.87 9.44 -13.97
N GLY A 37 14.41 8.46 -14.69
CA GLY A 37 15.84 8.44 -15.04
C GLY A 37 16.51 7.09 -15.28
N ARG A 38 16.01 5.96 -14.74
CA ARG A 38 16.55 4.63 -15.11
C ARG A 38 15.45 3.58 -15.23
N GLU A 39 15.25 3.18 -16.47
CA GLU A 39 14.81 1.86 -16.93
C GLU A 39 14.00 1.05 -15.91
N SER A 40 12.68 1.17 -16.02
CA SER A 40 11.72 0.34 -15.30
C SER A 40 12.14 -1.13 -15.40
N ARG A 41 12.48 -1.77 -14.27
CA ARG A 41 12.86 -3.20 -14.19
C ARG A 41 11.73 -4.17 -14.56
N LEU A 42 10.62 -3.66 -15.09
CA LEU A 42 9.60 -4.46 -15.75
C LEU A 42 10.16 -4.87 -17.11
N THR A 43 10.67 -6.09 -17.22
CA THR A 43 11.08 -6.63 -18.52
C THR A 43 9.84 -6.77 -19.38
N VAL A 44 9.62 -5.81 -20.28
CA VAL A 44 8.61 -5.91 -21.32
C VAL A 44 9.05 -7.03 -22.25
N ILE A 45 8.34 -8.15 -22.20
CA ILE A 45 8.62 -9.29 -23.08
C ILE A 45 7.77 -9.20 -24.34
N SER A 46 8.37 -9.56 -25.48
CA SER A 46 7.66 -9.59 -26.76
C SER A 46 6.65 -10.74 -26.81
N CYS A 47 5.68 -10.62 -27.72
CA CYS A 47 4.70 -11.69 -27.98
C CYS A 47 5.38 -13.02 -28.39
N SER A 48 6.48 -12.97 -29.15
CA SER A 48 7.25 -14.16 -29.52
C SER A 48 7.83 -14.89 -28.30
N LYS A 49 8.28 -14.13 -27.29
CA LYS A 49 8.82 -14.70 -26.05
C LYS A 49 7.73 -15.36 -25.21
N VAL A 50 6.53 -14.76 -25.19
CA VAL A 50 5.34 -15.36 -24.56
C VAL A 50 4.99 -16.71 -25.19
N GLN A 51 5.06 -16.82 -26.53
CA GLN A 51 4.82 -18.08 -27.23
C GLN A 51 5.87 -19.14 -26.89
N GLU A 52 7.14 -18.76 -26.80
CA GLU A 52 8.23 -19.65 -26.37
C GLU A 52 7.98 -20.21 -24.96
N TYR A 53 7.59 -19.35 -24.00
CA TYR A 53 7.29 -19.76 -22.64
C TYR A 53 6.05 -20.67 -22.57
N ARG A 54 5.04 -20.39 -23.38
CA ARG A 54 3.88 -21.27 -23.50
C ARG A 54 4.26 -22.66 -24.04
N ALA A 55 5.16 -22.73 -25.03
CA ALA A 55 5.66 -24.00 -25.55
C ALA A 55 6.51 -24.78 -24.53
N LYS A 56 7.19 -24.08 -23.61
CA LYS A 56 7.93 -24.66 -22.49
C LYS A 56 7.05 -25.10 -21.31
N GLY A 57 5.72 -24.96 -21.42
CA GLY A 57 4.78 -25.31 -20.36
C GLY A 57 4.69 -24.30 -19.22
N CYS A 58 5.25 -23.09 -19.38
CA CYS A 58 5.14 -22.04 -18.38
C CYS A 58 3.72 -21.45 -18.38
N HIS A 59 3.21 -21.14 -17.20
CA HIS A 59 1.99 -20.36 -17.04
C HIS A 59 2.30 -18.88 -17.29
N VAL A 60 1.63 -18.28 -18.29
CA VAL A 60 1.81 -16.87 -18.65
C VAL A 60 0.57 -16.08 -18.25
N PHE A 61 0.78 -14.93 -17.60
CA PHE A 61 -0.28 -14.02 -17.19
C PHE A 61 -0.08 -12.66 -17.86
N LEU A 62 -1.17 -12.07 -18.36
CA LEU A 62 -1.19 -10.73 -18.93
C LEU A 62 -1.84 -9.77 -17.93
N ALA A 63 -1.13 -8.71 -17.56
CA ALA A 63 -1.68 -7.62 -16.75
C ALA A 63 -1.84 -6.37 -17.63
N GLN A 64 -3.06 -5.85 -17.69
CA GLN A 64 -3.35 -4.57 -18.33
C GLN A 64 -3.28 -3.47 -17.28
N ILE A 65 -2.36 -2.52 -17.46
CA ILE A 65 -2.27 -1.31 -16.63
C ILE A 65 -2.90 -0.18 -17.44
N SER A 66 -4.06 0.30 -17.00
CA SER A 66 -4.65 1.53 -17.51
C SER A 66 -4.46 2.63 -16.48
N ALA A 67 -4.00 3.80 -16.92
CA ALA A 67 -4.10 5.00 -16.11
C ALA A 67 -5.58 5.39 -16.08
N THR A 68 -6.24 5.19 -14.94
CA THR A 68 -7.55 5.81 -14.69
C THR A 68 -7.31 7.32 -14.68
N LYS A 69 -7.76 8.02 -15.72
CA LYS A 69 -7.95 9.46 -15.63
C LYS A 69 -8.95 9.65 -14.49
N GLU A 70 -8.51 10.31 -13.43
CA GLU A 70 -9.32 10.61 -12.27
C GLU A 70 -10.36 11.68 -12.65
N ASP A 71 -11.36 11.27 -13.43
CA ASP A 71 -12.56 12.04 -13.71
C ASP A 71 -13.74 11.47 -12.91
N ASP A 72 -13.48 10.94 -11.71
CA ASP A 72 -14.55 10.59 -10.79
C ASP A 72 -14.37 11.27 -9.43
N LYS A 73 -15.31 12.19 -9.20
CA LYS A 73 -15.51 13.03 -8.03
C LYS A 73 -15.63 12.18 -6.76
N SER A 74 -14.53 11.73 -6.18
CA SER A 74 -14.51 11.48 -4.75
C SER A 74 -13.75 12.63 -4.10
N LYS A 75 -14.49 13.46 -3.35
CA LYS A 75 -13.90 14.42 -2.43
C LYS A 75 -12.95 13.66 -1.52
N GLY A 76 -11.67 13.66 -1.85
CA GLY A 76 -10.63 13.15 -0.97
C GLY A 76 -10.81 13.86 0.36
N LYS A 77 -10.93 13.09 1.44
CA LYS A 77 -10.99 13.65 2.78
C LYS A 77 -9.74 14.50 2.98
N GLN A 78 -9.89 15.80 3.04
CA GLN A 78 -8.75 16.70 3.24
C GLN A 78 -8.28 16.53 4.69
N VAL A 79 -7.07 16.97 5.02
CA VAL A 79 -6.57 17.02 6.41
C VAL A 79 -7.57 17.72 7.36
N ASN A 80 -8.42 18.61 6.82
CA ASN A 80 -9.51 19.28 7.53
C ASN A 80 -10.65 18.34 7.99
N ASP A 81 -10.77 17.12 7.46
CA ASP A 81 -11.77 16.12 7.87
C ASP A 81 -11.27 15.23 9.03
N VAL A 82 -10.02 15.40 9.47
CA VAL A 82 -9.51 14.78 10.70
C VAL A 82 -9.96 15.66 11.86
N PRO A 83 -10.85 15.19 12.76
CA PRO A 83 -11.26 15.99 13.90
C PRO A 83 -10.03 16.26 14.77
N ILE A 84 -9.57 17.51 14.74
CA ILE A 84 -8.46 17.97 15.57
C ILE A 84 -8.98 18.01 17.01
N VAL A 85 -8.17 17.57 17.97
CA VAL A 85 -8.52 17.48 19.41
C VAL A 85 -9.09 18.80 19.98
N GLN A 86 -8.87 19.93 19.29
CA GLN A 86 -9.43 21.23 19.60
C GLN A 86 -10.97 21.33 19.48
N ASP A 87 -11.62 20.48 18.67
CA ASP A 87 -13.10 20.47 18.52
C ASP A 87 -13.82 19.76 19.67
N PHE A 88 -13.08 19.20 20.63
CA PHE A 88 -13.64 18.62 21.84
C PHE A 88 -13.59 19.62 23.01
N SER A 89 -14.46 20.64 22.97
CA SER A 89 -14.68 21.52 24.14
C SER A 89 -15.14 20.77 25.40
N LYS A 90 -15.56 19.51 25.24
CA LYS A 90 -15.98 18.60 26.32
C LYS A 90 -14.85 17.80 26.97
N VAL A 91 -13.67 17.71 26.34
CA VAL A 91 -12.55 16.87 26.84
C VAL A 91 -11.66 17.62 27.82
N PHE A 92 -11.60 18.94 27.72
CA PHE A 92 -10.91 19.80 28.67
C PHE A 92 -11.90 20.82 29.23
N HIS A 93 -12.34 20.64 30.47
CA HIS A 93 -13.03 21.71 31.20
C HIS A 93 -12.04 22.89 31.35
N GLU A 94 -12.51 24.13 31.22
CA GLU A 94 -11.68 25.35 31.37
C GLU A 94 -10.88 25.37 32.70
N ASN A 95 -11.37 24.66 33.71
CA ASN A 95 -10.62 24.32 34.90
C ASN A 95 -9.83 23.03 34.69
N LEU A 96 -8.69 23.13 34.01
CA LEU A 96 -7.67 22.08 34.08
C LEU A 96 -7.29 21.94 35.56
N PRO A 97 -7.38 20.73 36.17
CA PRO A 97 -6.79 20.54 37.49
C PRO A 97 -5.31 20.86 37.32
N GLY A 98 -4.78 21.78 38.12
CA GLY A 98 -3.43 22.30 37.97
C GLY A 98 -2.37 21.20 37.86
N LEU A 99 -1.15 21.60 37.48
CA LEU A 99 -0.02 20.70 37.26
C LEU A 99 -0.01 19.56 38.30
N PRO A 100 0.04 18.28 37.87
CA PRO A 100 0.03 17.18 38.80
C PRO A 100 1.20 17.38 39.80
N PRO A 101 0.96 17.13 41.10
CA PRO A 101 2.00 17.31 42.11
C PRO A 101 3.24 16.49 41.74
N ALA A 102 4.42 17.05 42.02
CA ALA A 102 5.70 16.40 41.74
C ALA A 102 5.69 15.01 42.40
N ARG A 103 5.71 13.96 41.58
CA ARG A 103 5.82 12.59 42.07
C ARG A 103 7.29 12.34 42.41
N PRO A 104 7.65 12.00 43.65
CA PRO A 104 8.98 11.50 43.91
C PRO A 104 9.15 10.18 43.15
N VAL A 105 10.15 10.15 42.27
CA VAL A 105 10.61 8.91 41.65
C VAL A 105 11.42 8.19 42.72
N GLU A 106 10.87 7.14 43.30
CA GLU A 106 11.68 6.18 44.05
C GLU A 106 12.48 5.38 43.02
N PHE A 107 13.80 5.58 43.04
CA PHE A 107 14.77 4.78 42.28
C PHE A 107 15.03 3.45 42.99
#